data_AF-A0A7X6PS43-F1
#
_entry.id   AF-A0A7X6PS43-F1
#
_cell.length_a   1.000
_cell.length_b   1.000
_cell.length_c   1.000
_cell.angle_alpha   90.00
_cell.angle_beta   90.00
_cell.angle_gamma   90.00
#
_symmetry.space_group_name_H-M   'P 1'
#
loop_
_entity.id
_entity.type
_entity.pdbx_description
1 polymer ?
#
loop_
_entity_poly.entity_id
_entity_poly.type
_entity_poly.pdbx_seq_one_letter_code
_entity_poly.pdbx_strand_id
1 'polypeptide(L)' 'EENDRPQPKYDASSRHGMGISIGRLREDPIFDYKFVCLSHNIIRGAAGGAVLTAELLVHQGWLEHAK' A
#
# COMPACT_ATOMS: atom_id res chain seq x y z
N GLU A 1 8.10 17.38 7.52
CA GLU A 1 6.98 16.43 7.40
C GLU A 1 5.69 17.27 7.41
N GLU A 2 4.82 17.11 6.43
CA GLU A 2 3.54 17.85 6.40
C GLU A 2 2.55 17.20 7.37
N ASN A 3 2.08 17.95 8.36
CA ASN A 3 1.24 17.46 9.46
C ASN A 3 -0.13 16.92 9.03
N ASP A 4 -0.55 17.19 7.79
CA ASP A 4 -1.87 16.84 7.25
C ASP A 4 -1.83 15.73 6.20
N ARG A 5 -0.68 15.07 6.00
CA ARG A 5 -0.51 13.92 5.09
C ARG A 5 -0.69 12.58 5.82
N PRO A 6 -1.15 11.51 5.15
CA PRO A 6 -1.52 11.44 3.74
C PRO A 6 -2.95 11.94 3.44
N GLN A 7 -3.18 12.34 2.20
CA GLN A 7 -4.47 12.76 1.63
C GLN A 7 -4.78 11.98 0.33
N PRO A 8 -6.00 11.40 0.17
CA PRO A 8 -6.35 10.57 -0.98
C PRO A 8 -6.02 11.18 -2.35
N LYS A 9 -6.36 12.46 -2.56
CA LYS A 9 -6.17 13.15 -3.83
C LYS A 9 -4.71 13.23 -4.28
N TYR A 10 -3.79 13.31 -3.33
CA TYR A 10 -2.39 13.63 -3.61
C TYR A 10 -1.46 12.43 -3.42
N ASP A 11 -1.83 11.48 -2.56
CA ASP A 11 -0.95 10.38 -2.16
C ASP A 11 -1.39 9.01 -2.68
N ALA A 12 -2.65 8.83 -3.10
CA ALA A 12 -3.14 7.50 -3.49
C ALA A 12 -2.35 6.91 -4.67
N SER A 13 -1.86 7.75 -5.59
CA SER A 13 -1.06 7.30 -6.74
C SER A 13 0.45 7.17 -6.44
N SER A 14 0.87 7.33 -5.18
CA SER A 14 2.27 7.14 -4.78
C SER A 14 2.78 5.76 -5.19
N ARG A 15 4.01 5.69 -5.71
CA ARG A 15 4.61 4.46 -6.28
C ARG A 15 3.66 3.79 -7.29
N HIS A 16 3.04 4.58 -8.17
CA HIS A 16 2.05 4.11 -9.16
C HIS A 16 0.85 3.40 -8.53
N GLY A 17 0.46 3.78 -7.30
CA GLY A 17 -0.65 3.19 -6.56
C GLY A 17 -0.35 1.85 -5.90
N MET A 18 0.88 1.33 -5.99
CA MET A 18 1.33 0.12 -5.30
C MET A 18 1.93 0.40 -3.92
N GLY A 19 2.25 1.66 -3.64
CA GLY A 19 2.77 2.11 -2.36
C GLY A 19 1.69 2.24 -1.29
N ILE A 20 2.13 2.21 -0.03
CA ILE A 20 1.33 2.61 1.12
C ILE A 20 2.00 3.87 1.69
N SER A 21 1.22 4.93 1.84
CA SER A 21 1.69 6.17 2.47
C SER A 21 1.27 6.18 3.94
N ILE A 22 2.24 6.38 4.82
CA ILE A 22 2.04 6.49 6.27
C ILE A 22 2.39 7.91 6.69
N GLY A 23 1.59 8.50 7.58
CA GLY A 23 1.85 9.81 8.15
C GLY A 23 1.16 10.02 9.48
N ARG A 24 1.45 11.16 10.12
CA ARG A 24 0.93 11.53 11.45
C ARG A 24 1.26 10.49 12.53
N LEU A 25 2.41 9.82 12.41
CA LEU A 25 2.89 8.90 13.45
C LEU A 25 3.21 9.69 14.73
N ARG A 26 2.55 9.31 15.83
CA ARG A 26 2.71 9.95 17.14
C ARG A 26 2.28 8.99 18.24
N GLU A 27 2.74 9.25 19.46
CA GLU A 27 2.26 8.53 20.63
C GLU A 27 0.75 8.66 20.80
N ASP A 28 0.13 7.61 21.32
CA ASP A 28 -1.28 7.59 21.64
C ASP A 28 -1.47 7.52 23.17
N PRO A 29 -2.47 8.19 23.75
CA PRO A 29 -2.72 8.09 25.19
C PRO A 29 -3.40 6.77 25.61
N ILE A 30 -3.91 5.96 24.66
CA ILE A 30 -4.60 4.69 24.93
C ILE A 30 -3.73 3.50 24.48
N PHE A 31 -3.12 3.60 23.31
CA PHE A 31 -2.18 2.60 22.75
C PHE A 31 -0.75 3.15 22.70
N ASP A 32 0.21 2.42 22.12
CA ASP A 32 1.59 2.90 22.00
C ASP A 32 1.72 4.03 20.96
N TYR A 33 1.14 3.84 19.77
CA TYR A 33 1.22 4.79 18.66
C TYR A 33 -0.07 4.86 17.86
N LYS A 34 -0.33 6.03 17.28
CA LYS A 34 -1.35 6.24 16.25
C LYS A 34 -0.75 6.89 15.01
N PHE A 35 -1.28 6.54 13.87
CA PHE A 35 -0.89 7.06 12.56
C PHE A 35 -2.06 6.95 11.59
N VAL A 36 -1.90 7.51 10.39
CA VAL A 36 -2.82 7.31 9.28
C VAL A 36 -2.11 6.62 8.13
N CYS A 37 -2.79 5.64 7.57
CA CYS A 37 -2.35 4.83 6.45
C CYS A 37 -3.29 5.07 5.26
N LEU A 38 -2.72 5.24 4.07
CA LEU A 38 -3.46 5.38 2.82
C LEU A 38 -2.88 4.45 1.76
N SER A 39 -3.77 3.72 1.09
CA SER A 39 -3.47 2.87 -0.05
C SER A 39 -4.46 3.13 -1.19
N HIS A 40 -4.03 2.92 -2.44
CA HIS A 40 -4.95 2.87 -3.56
C HIS A 40 -5.77 1.58 -3.52
N ASN A 41 -7.09 1.66 -3.35
CA ASN A 41 -7.95 0.49 -3.20
C ASN A 41 -8.03 -0.39 -4.47
N ILE A 42 -8.08 0.21 -5.67
CA ILE A 42 -8.14 -0.58 -6.92
C ILE A 42 -6.76 -1.13 -7.34
N ILE A 43 -5.67 -0.37 -7.14
CA ILE A 43 -4.33 -0.81 -7.52
C ILE A 43 -3.76 -1.70 -6.40
N ARG A 44 -3.19 -1.14 -5.33
CA ARG A 44 -2.63 -1.95 -4.24
C ARG A 44 -3.65 -2.88 -3.58
N GLY A 45 -4.87 -2.40 -3.36
CA GLY A 45 -5.90 -3.12 -2.61
C GLY A 45 -6.65 -4.20 -3.41
N ALA A 46 -6.53 -4.23 -4.74
CA ALA A 46 -7.27 -5.18 -5.58
C ALA A 46 -6.43 -5.68 -6.76
N ALA A 47 -6.53 -5.07 -7.94
CA ALA A 47 -5.97 -5.60 -9.18
C ALA A 47 -4.43 -5.66 -9.17
N GLY A 48 -3.77 -4.60 -8.72
CA GLY A 48 -2.31 -4.58 -8.57
C GLY A 48 -1.80 -5.56 -7.52
N GLY A 49 -2.55 -5.73 -6.42
CA GLY A 49 -2.26 -6.77 -5.42
C GLY A 49 -2.39 -8.19 -5.98
N ALA A 50 -3.40 -8.44 -6.82
CA ALA A 50 -3.58 -9.72 -7.49
C ALA A 50 -2.45 -10.02 -8.48
N VAL A 51 -2.00 -9.03 -9.25
CA VAL A 51 -0.84 -9.17 -10.15
C VAL A 51 0.43 -9.47 -9.36
N LEU A 52 0.72 -8.70 -8.30
CA LEU A 52 1.89 -8.95 -7.46
C LEU A 52 1.87 -10.35 -6.82
N THR A 53 0.68 -10.84 -6.46
CA THR A 53 0.50 -12.21 -5.96
C THR A 53 0.79 -13.23 -7.05
N ALA A 54 0.30 -13.03 -8.29
CA ALA A 54 0.59 -13.92 -9.41
C ALA A 54 2.09 -13.95 -9.75
N GLU A 55 2.77 -12.80 -9.76
CA GLU A 55 4.21 -12.70 -9.95
C GLU A 55 4.98 -13.51 -8.88
N LEU A 56 4.58 -13.40 -7.61
CA LEU A 56 5.16 -14.19 -6.52
C LEU A 56 4.95 -15.69 -6.71
N LEU A 57 3.75 -16.11 -7.10
CA LEU A 57 3.43 -17.51 -7.33
C LEU A 57 4.22 -18.11 -8.50
N VAL A 58 4.44 -17.33 -9.56
CA VAL A 58 5.34 -17.73 -10.65
C VAL A 58 6.77 -17.88 -10.15
N HIS A 59 7.29 -16.90 -9.40
CA HIS A 59 8.64 -16.94 -8.84
C HIS A 59 8.86 -18.14 -7.90
N GLN A 60 7.83 -18.54 -7.14
CA GLN A 60 7.89 -19.69 -6.25
C GLN A 60 7.63 -21.03 -6.94
N GLY A 61 7.31 -21.04 -8.24
CA GLY A 61 7.04 -22.26 -9.00
C GLY A 61 5.65 -22.87 -8.76
N TRP A 62 4.71 -22.12 -8.17
CA TRP A 62 3.32 -22.54 -8.02
C TRP A 62 2.48 -22.30 -9.29
N LEU A 63 2.90 -21.36 -10.12
CA LEU A 63 2.30 -21.07 -11.43
C LEU A 63 3.40 -21.06 -12.50
N GLU A 64 3.05 -21.51 -13.71
CA GLU A 64 3.95 -21.36 -14.86
C GLU A 64 3.84 -19.94 -15.42
N HIS A 65 4.98 -19.39 -15.84
CA HIS A 65 4.97 -18.13 -16.58
C HIS A 65 4.36 -18.38 -17.95
N ALA A 66 3.24 -17.72 -18.25
CA ALA A 66 2.67 -17.74 -19.60
C ALA A 66 3.73 -17.19 -20.57
N LYS A 67 4.18 -18.03 -21.51
CA LYS A 67 5.12 -17.64 -22.56
C LYS A 67 4.46 -16.73 -23.59
#